data_AF-A0A421CDX7-F1
#
_entry.id   AF-A0A421CDX7-F1
#
_cell.length_a   1.000
_cell.length_b   1.000
_cell.length_c   1.000
_cell.angle_alpha   90.00
_cell.angle_beta   90.00
_cell.angle_gamma   90.00
#
_symmetry.space_group_name_H-M   'P 1'
#
loop_
_entity.id
_entity.type
_entity.pdbx_description
1 polymer ?
#
loop_
_entity_poly.entity_id
_entity_poly.type
_entity_poly.pdbx_seq_one_letter_code
_entity_poly.pdbx_strand_id
1 'polypeptide(L)'
;MKIASLPIIISLIALVCGLLVIVYVNFEAIQNVGRRSAAPDFFLRNRFLPVLEGFKDHLEAVREFSSVLEQLERERVGPWIMSTENGVRTFISPYSEVFSKLQTLFVIETGKKGVRERETVDILGNTVTKWESIDYGIFILSYVPGYTLVMESDYNSFLEDGFEFDRVHFINAFSPGRFVSDVFSGAGPVVVLREGTSVSQLFLQTVERYSIPFLPVRHFLIRK
;
A
#
# COMPACT_ATOMS: atom_id res chain seq x y z
N MET A 1 29.87 31.72 12.95
CA MET A 1 28.58 31.77 12.22
C MET A 1 28.81 32.22 10.78
N LYS A 2 29.02 31.29 9.82
CA LYS A 2 29.17 31.63 8.39
C LYS A 2 28.43 30.67 7.43
N ILE A 3 27.69 29.69 7.94
CA ILE A 3 27.03 28.64 7.13
C ILE A 3 25.53 28.90 6.95
N ALA A 4 24.90 29.69 7.82
CA ALA A 4 23.47 30.02 7.74
C ALA A 4 23.10 31.01 6.62
N SER A 5 24.07 31.70 6.01
CA SER A 5 23.82 32.66 4.93
C SER A 5 23.72 32.01 3.55
N LEU A 6 24.27 30.80 3.37
CA LEU A 6 24.27 30.09 2.09
C LEU A 6 22.85 29.73 1.58
N PRO A 7 21.93 29.17 2.39
CA PRO A 7 20.57 28.87 1.94
C PRO A 7 19.76 30.14 1.63
N ILE A 8 20.01 31.24 2.34
CA ILE A 8 19.36 32.53 2.09
C ILE A 8 19.82 33.08 0.73
N ILE A 9 21.11 33.00 0.43
CA ILE A 9 21.67 33.44 -0.86
C ILE A 9 21.13 32.58 -2.01
N ILE A 10 21.03 31.26 -1.84
CA ILE A 10 20.46 30.36 -2.86
C ILE A 10 18.99 30.67 -3.11
N SER A 11 18.21 30.92 -2.04
CA SER A 11 16.80 31.31 -2.15
C SER A 11 16.63 32.66 -2.86
N LEU A 12 17.52 33.63 -2.59
CA LEU A 12 17.52 34.92 -3.28
C LEU A 12 17.86 34.78 -4.78
N ILE A 13 18.82 33.92 -5.13
CA ILE A 13 19.18 33.64 -6.53
C ILE A 13 18.00 32.97 -7.25
N ALA A 14 17.34 31.99 -6.62
CA ALA A 14 16.16 31.35 -7.18
C ALA A 14 15.01 32.35 -7.40
N LEU A 15 14.80 33.28 -6.47
CA LEU A 15 13.79 34.34 -6.59
C LEU A 15 14.11 35.28 -7.76
N VAL A 16 15.37 35.70 -7.91
CA VAL A 16 15.81 36.58 -9.00
C VAL A 16 15.70 35.88 -10.35
N CYS A 17 16.10 34.60 -10.44
CA CYS A 17 15.93 33.80 -11.65
C CYS A 17 14.44 33.61 -12.01
N GLY A 18 13.59 33.33 -11.02
CA GLY A 18 12.14 33.24 -11.23
C GLY A 18 11.54 34.55 -11.73
N LEU A 19 11.97 35.69 -11.16
CA LEU A 19 11.54 37.01 -11.60
C LEU A 19 12.02 37.34 -13.02
N LEU A 20 13.26 36.98 -13.37
CA LEU A 20 13.82 37.16 -14.71
C LEU A 20 13.08 36.33 -15.77
N VAL A 21 12.66 35.09 -15.43
CA VAL A 21 11.83 34.27 -16.32
C VAL A 21 10.47 34.93 -16.55
N ILE A 22 9.83 35.45 -15.49
CA ILE A 22 8.56 36.17 -15.62
C ILE A 22 8.71 37.42 -16.48
N VAL A 23 9.80 38.19 -16.30
CA VAL A 23 10.07 39.39 -17.11
C VAL A 23 10.38 39.03 -18.56
N TYR A 24 11.18 37.98 -18.81
CA TYR A 24 11.51 37.52 -20.16
C TYR A 24 10.27 37.06 -20.92
N VAL A 25 9.42 36.24 -20.29
CA VAL A 25 8.14 35.79 -20.87
C VAL A 25 7.19 36.97 -21.12
N ASN A 26 7.18 37.98 -20.24
CA ASN A 26 6.40 39.20 -20.47
C ASN A 26 7.02 40.15 -21.49
N PHE A 27 8.33 40.11 -21.74
CA PHE A 27 8.98 40.98 -22.73
C PHE A 27 8.61 40.59 -24.16
N GLU A 28 8.50 39.27 -24.44
CA GLU A 28 7.91 38.76 -25.69
C GLU A 28 6.42 39.13 -25.83
N ALA A 29 5.69 39.25 -24.71
CA ALA A 29 4.29 39.70 -24.71
C ALA A 29 4.17 41.23 -24.98
N ILE A 30 5.13 42.04 -24.49
CA ILE A 30 5.16 43.49 -24.70
C ILE A 30 5.58 43.85 -26.14
N GLN A 31 6.42 43.06 -26.80
CA GLN A 31 6.76 43.28 -28.22
C GLN A 31 5.59 42.97 -29.18
N ASN A 32 4.57 42.24 -28.73
CA ASN A 32 3.40 41.87 -29.54
C ASN A 32 2.20 42.82 -29.41
N VAL A 33 2.36 43.98 -28.75
CA VAL A 33 1.29 44.98 -28.52
C VAL A 33 0.78 45.65 -29.82
N GLY A 34 1.39 45.38 -30.98
CA GLY A 34 0.93 45.86 -32.29
C GLY A 34 -0.20 45.05 -32.95
N ARG A 35 -0.57 43.87 -32.45
CA ARG A 35 -1.65 43.05 -33.05
C ARG A 35 -2.84 42.94 -32.09
N ARG A 36 -3.96 43.54 -32.49
CA ARG A 36 -5.30 43.27 -31.93
C ARG A 36 -5.59 41.77 -32.06
N SER A 37 -5.30 41.00 -31.03
CA SER A 37 -5.84 39.67 -30.81
C SER A 37 -6.69 39.72 -29.54
N ALA A 38 -7.85 39.07 -29.61
CA ALA A 38 -8.85 39.08 -28.56
C ALA A 38 -8.30 38.50 -27.24
N ALA A 39 -8.60 39.20 -26.14
CA ALA A 39 -8.57 38.78 -24.73
C ALA A 39 -7.50 37.74 -24.32
N PRO A 40 -6.39 38.16 -23.66
CA PRO A 40 -5.38 37.25 -23.09
C PRO A 40 -5.88 36.35 -21.95
N ASP A 41 -7.07 36.59 -21.42
CA ASP A 41 -7.57 35.94 -20.19
C ASP A 41 -8.03 34.48 -20.35
N PHE A 42 -8.32 34.01 -21.57
CA PHE A 42 -8.85 32.65 -21.76
C PHE A 42 -7.77 31.57 -21.94
N PHE A 43 -6.57 31.93 -22.41
CA PHE A 43 -5.53 30.94 -22.71
C PHE A 43 -4.69 30.53 -21.49
N LEU A 44 -4.43 31.45 -20.56
CA LEU A 44 -3.69 31.15 -19.33
C LEU A 44 -4.55 30.29 -18.37
N ARG A 45 -5.85 30.59 -18.28
CA ARG A 45 -6.79 29.83 -17.45
C ARG A 45 -6.83 28.34 -17.85
N ASN A 46 -6.80 28.03 -19.15
CA ASN A 46 -6.85 26.65 -19.65
C ASN A 46 -5.55 25.83 -19.49
N ARG A 47 -4.37 26.46 -19.35
CA ARG A 47 -3.10 25.73 -19.12
C ARG A 47 -2.79 25.51 -17.64
N PHE A 48 -3.14 26.47 -16.78
CA PHE A 48 -2.85 26.38 -15.36
C PHE A 48 -3.94 25.65 -14.56
N LEU A 49 -5.22 25.68 -14.98
CA LEU A 49 -6.27 24.90 -14.33
C LEU A 49 -5.91 23.42 -14.18
N PRO A 50 -5.53 22.69 -15.24
CA PRO A 50 -5.25 21.26 -15.11
C PRO A 50 -4.04 20.96 -14.21
N VAL A 51 -3.07 21.88 -14.14
CA VAL A 51 -1.91 21.76 -13.24
C VAL A 51 -2.31 22.03 -11.78
N LEU A 52 -3.17 23.03 -11.55
CA LEU A 52 -3.70 23.36 -10.22
C LEU A 52 -4.68 22.31 -9.71
N GLU A 53 -5.51 21.74 -10.59
CA GLU A 53 -6.37 20.60 -10.30
C GLU A 53 -5.53 19.39 -9.94
N GLY A 54 -4.51 19.04 -10.74
CA GLY A 54 -3.60 17.95 -10.39
C GLY A 54 -2.85 18.16 -9.06
N PHE A 55 -2.49 19.40 -8.73
CA PHE A 55 -1.86 19.72 -7.45
C PHE A 55 -2.85 19.65 -6.28
N LYS A 56 -4.09 20.12 -6.49
CA LYS A 56 -5.18 20.01 -5.52
C LYS A 56 -5.50 18.53 -5.24
N ASP A 57 -5.66 17.73 -6.27
CA ASP A 57 -5.95 16.29 -6.17
C ASP A 57 -4.81 15.57 -5.44
N HIS A 58 -3.56 15.95 -5.71
CA HIS A 58 -2.40 15.43 -4.99
C HIS A 58 -2.41 15.80 -3.50
N LEU A 59 -2.75 17.05 -3.16
CA LEU A 59 -2.86 17.49 -1.76
C LEU A 59 -4.02 16.81 -1.02
N GLU A 60 -5.16 16.64 -1.68
CA GLU A 60 -6.30 15.89 -1.13
C GLU A 60 -5.92 14.42 -0.89
N ALA A 61 -5.24 13.77 -1.84
CA ALA A 61 -4.72 12.41 -1.72
C ALA A 61 -3.68 12.23 -0.59
N VAL A 62 -2.84 13.24 -0.34
CA VAL A 62 -1.89 13.23 0.77
C VAL A 62 -2.61 13.41 2.11
N ARG A 63 -3.62 14.29 2.19
CA ARG A 63 -4.42 14.49 3.40
C ARG A 63 -5.22 13.24 3.78
N GLU A 64 -5.94 12.65 2.82
CA GLU A 64 -6.71 11.42 3.04
C GLU A 64 -5.79 10.29 3.51
N PHE A 65 -4.61 10.14 2.91
CA PHE A 65 -3.63 9.15 3.31
C PHE A 65 -3.06 9.37 4.73
N SER A 66 -2.75 10.62 5.09
CA SER A 66 -2.28 10.95 6.45
C SER A 66 -3.35 10.62 7.49
N SER A 67 -4.61 10.95 7.21
CA SER A 67 -5.74 10.62 8.09
C SER A 67 -5.90 9.12 8.29
N VAL A 68 -5.84 8.36 7.19
CA VAL A 68 -5.86 6.90 7.22
C VAL A 68 -4.73 6.35 8.08
N LEU A 69 -3.48 6.79 7.90
CA LEU A 69 -2.35 6.30 8.70
C LEU A 69 -2.50 6.62 10.20
N GLU A 70 -2.90 7.84 10.54
CA GLU A 70 -3.15 8.22 11.93
C GLU A 70 -4.23 7.35 12.58
N GLN A 71 -5.29 7.03 11.84
CA GLN A 71 -6.36 6.19 12.34
C GLN A 71 -5.94 4.71 12.48
N LEU A 72 -5.10 4.21 11.57
CA LEU A 72 -4.53 2.86 11.66
C LEU A 72 -3.64 2.70 12.89
N GLU A 73 -2.83 3.71 13.19
CA GLU A 73 -2.01 3.75 14.41
C GLU A 73 -2.88 3.83 15.66
N ARG A 74 -3.93 4.66 15.65
CA ARG A 74 -4.84 4.85 16.77
C ARG A 74 -5.65 3.58 17.09
N GLU A 75 -6.19 2.92 16.08
CA GLU A 75 -7.02 1.73 16.24
C GLU A 75 -6.20 0.44 16.39
N ARG A 76 -4.87 0.51 16.24
CA ARG A 76 -3.96 -0.65 16.24
C ARG A 76 -4.48 -1.75 15.33
N VAL A 77 -4.90 -1.37 14.12
CA VAL A 77 -5.33 -2.33 13.11
C VAL A 77 -4.14 -3.22 12.81
N GLY A 78 -4.34 -4.54 12.91
CA GLY A 78 -3.30 -5.56 13.02
C GLY A 78 -2.28 -5.63 11.88
N PRO A 79 -1.69 -6.78 11.57
CA PRO A 79 -0.62 -6.86 10.57
C PRO A 79 -1.14 -6.54 9.15
N TRP A 80 -0.63 -5.44 8.59
CA TRP A 80 -0.81 -5.05 7.19
C TRP A 80 0.48 -4.43 6.68
N ILE A 81 0.67 -4.48 5.36
CA ILE A 81 1.82 -3.84 4.71
C ILE A 81 1.31 -2.87 3.66
N MET A 82 1.98 -1.74 3.57
CA MET A 82 1.82 -0.82 2.46
C MET A 82 2.98 -0.99 1.48
N SER A 83 2.64 -1.15 0.21
CA SER A 83 3.57 -0.94 -0.91
C SER A 83 3.18 0.31 -1.68
N THR A 84 4.15 0.91 -2.38
CA THR A 84 3.89 2.04 -3.28
C THR A 84 4.53 1.74 -4.62
N GLU A 85 3.69 1.55 -5.64
CA GLU A 85 4.12 1.27 -7.01
C GLU A 85 3.49 2.30 -7.94
N ASN A 86 4.31 2.98 -8.76
CA ASN A 86 3.85 4.00 -9.72
C ASN A 86 2.97 5.12 -9.11
N GLY A 87 3.18 5.46 -7.83
CA GLY A 87 2.41 6.48 -7.11
C GLY A 87 1.09 5.97 -6.51
N VAL A 88 0.72 4.71 -6.76
CA VAL A 88 -0.43 4.05 -6.15
C VAL A 88 0.00 3.36 -4.86
N ARG A 89 -0.75 3.60 -3.78
CA ARG A 89 -0.49 3.03 -2.47
C ARG A 89 -1.37 1.80 -2.27
N THR A 90 -0.77 0.64 -2.09
CA THR A 90 -1.50 -0.62 -1.94
C THR A 90 -1.31 -1.16 -0.54
N PHE A 91 -2.41 -1.38 0.17
CA PHE A 91 -2.46 -2.01 1.48
C PHE A 91 -2.77 -3.48 1.31
N ILE A 92 -1.91 -4.36 1.84
CA ILE A 92 -2.02 -5.80 1.69
C ILE A 92 -2.12 -6.43 3.08
N SER A 93 -3.13 -7.27 3.27
CA SER A 93 -3.29 -8.09 4.47
C SER A 93 -3.63 -9.54 4.10
N PRO A 94 -2.96 -10.54 4.69
CA PRO A 94 -3.37 -11.94 4.59
C PRO A 94 -4.49 -12.30 5.57
N TYR A 95 -4.86 -11.38 6.47
CA TYR A 95 -5.87 -11.60 7.51
C TYR A 95 -7.22 -11.01 7.10
N SER A 96 -8.25 -11.85 7.09
CA SER A 96 -9.60 -11.47 6.66
C SER A 96 -10.25 -10.44 7.61
N GLU A 97 -10.01 -10.59 8.91
CA GLU A 97 -10.49 -9.65 9.93
C GLU A 97 -9.82 -8.28 9.80
N VAL A 98 -8.50 -8.26 9.60
CA VAL A 98 -7.73 -7.02 9.41
C VAL A 98 -8.18 -6.32 8.13
N PHE A 99 -8.34 -7.06 7.03
CA PHE A 99 -8.86 -6.52 5.78
C PHE A 99 -10.25 -5.88 5.96
N SER A 100 -11.15 -6.53 6.69
CA SER A 100 -12.50 -6.00 6.94
C SER A 100 -12.49 -4.72 7.77
N LYS A 101 -11.58 -4.63 8.76
CA LYS A 101 -11.35 -3.40 9.54
C LYS A 101 -10.78 -2.28 8.68
N LEU A 102 -9.76 -2.57 7.87
CA LEU A 102 -9.16 -1.64 6.91
C LEU A 102 -10.21 -1.11 5.93
N GLN A 103 -11.06 -1.99 5.40
CA GLN A 103 -12.14 -1.60 4.49
C GLN A 103 -13.09 -0.60 5.14
N THR A 104 -13.50 -0.85 6.38
CA THR A 104 -14.42 0.03 7.11
C THR A 104 -13.77 1.38 7.38
N LEU A 105 -12.51 1.41 7.80
CA LEU A 105 -11.75 2.64 8.00
C LEU A 105 -11.61 3.45 6.73
N PHE A 106 -11.28 2.80 5.61
CA PHE A 106 -11.08 3.49 4.35
C PHE A 106 -12.39 4.11 3.84
N VAL A 107 -13.52 3.44 4.05
CA VAL A 107 -14.85 4.00 3.75
C VAL A 107 -15.17 5.21 4.64
N ILE A 108 -14.82 5.17 5.93
CA ILE A 108 -15.03 6.29 6.86
C ILE A 108 -14.19 7.50 6.44
N GLU A 109 -12.90 7.30 6.18
CA GLU A 109 -11.97 8.38 5.89
C GLU A 109 -12.17 9.01 4.51
N THR A 110 -12.58 8.21 3.52
CA THR A 110 -12.67 8.69 2.13
C THR A 110 -14.09 8.90 1.63
N GLY A 111 -15.08 8.41 2.36
CA GLY A 111 -16.49 8.46 1.98
C GLY A 111 -16.83 7.66 0.72
N LYS A 112 -15.86 6.91 0.16
CA LYS A 112 -16.01 6.15 -1.09
C LYS A 112 -16.13 4.67 -0.78
N LYS A 113 -16.94 3.94 -1.56
CA LYS A 113 -17.07 2.47 -1.45
C LYS A 113 -15.99 1.70 -2.23
N GLY A 114 -15.31 2.37 -3.17
CA GLY A 114 -14.33 1.77 -4.07
C GLY A 114 -14.93 0.84 -5.14
N VAL A 115 -14.12 0.47 -6.12
CA VAL A 115 -14.42 -0.55 -7.13
C VAL A 115 -13.87 -1.89 -6.64
N ARG A 116 -14.74 -2.88 -6.49
CA ARG A 116 -14.40 -4.18 -5.90
C ARG A 116 -14.17 -5.24 -6.98
N GLU A 117 -13.04 -5.91 -6.90
CA GLU A 117 -12.71 -7.10 -7.67
C GLU A 117 -12.50 -8.26 -6.69
N ARG A 118 -13.08 -9.43 -6.99
CA ARG A 118 -13.00 -10.60 -6.11
C ARG A 118 -12.93 -11.88 -6.93
N GLU A 119 -11.98 -12.74 -6.57
CA GLU A 119 -11.87 -14.10 -7.07
C GLU A 119 -12.24 -15.08 -5.95
N THR A 120 -13.13 -16.02 -6.25
CA THR A 120 -13.54 -17.08 -5.33
C THR A 120 -13.26 -18.46 -5.90
N VAL A 121 -12.96 -19.42 -5.03
CA VAL A 121 -12.74 -20.83 -5.38
C VAL A 121 -13.55 -21.71 -4.45
N ASP A 122 -14.10 -22.80 -4.97
CA ASP A 122 -14.78 -23.81 -4.16
C ASP A 122 -13.77 -24.82 -3.61
N ILE A 123 -13.64 -24.84 -2.29
CA ILE A 123 -12.73 -25.71 -1.56
C ILE A 123 -13.53 -26.47 -0.52
N LEU A 124 -13.47 -27.81 -0.60
CA LEU A 124 -14.13 -28.71 0.38
C LEU A 124 -15.64 -28.44 0.53
N GLY A 125 -16.31 -28.03 -0.56
CA GLY A 125 -17.75 -27.72 -0.56
C GLY A 125 -18.10 -26.31 -0.09
N ASN A 126 -17.12 -25.48 0.26
CA ASN A 126 -17.32 -24.08 0.65
C ASN A 126 -16.69 -23.13 -0.39
N THR A 127 -17.43 -22.10 -0.78
CA THR A 127 -16.90 -21.02 -1.62
C THR A 127 -16.07 -20.07 -0.78
N VAL A 128 -14.75 -20.05 -1.01
CA VAL A 128 -13.79 -19.21 -0.28
C VAL A 128 -13.22 -18.10 -1.16
N THR A 129 -12.84 -16.98 -0.55
CA THR A 129 -12.16 -15.89 -1.27
C THR A 129 -10.71 -16.29 -1.51
N LYS A 130 -10.30 -16.33 -2.78
CA LYS A 130 -8.90 -16.55 -3.17
C LYS A 130 -8.14 -15.23 -3.26
N TRP A 131 -8.82 -14.16 -3.63
CA TRP A 131 -8.27 -12.81 -3.67
C TRP A 131 -9.39 -11.79 -3.66
N GLU A 132 -9.17 -10.65 -3.05
CA GLU A 132 -10.07 -9.51 -3.13
C GLU A 132 -9.27 -8.22 -3.19
N SER A 133 -9.68 -7.29 -4.04
CA SER A 133 -9.11 -5.95 -4.11
C SER A 133 -10.20 -4.90 -4.23
N ILE A 134 -9.99 -3.77 -3.55
CA ILE A 134 -10.88 -2.62 -3.57
C ILE A 134 -10.05 -1.40 -3.93
N ASP A 135 -10.35 -0.83 -5.08
CA ASP A 135 -9.71 0.39 -5.57
C ASP A 135 -10.54 1.62 -5.18
N TYR A 136 -9.94 2.52 -4.39
CA TYR A 136 -10.55 3.78 -3.97
C TYR A 136 -10.02 4.99 -4.77
N GLY A 137 -9.25 4.74 -5.83
CA GLY A 137 -8.62 5.71 -6.72
C GLY A 137 -7.24 6.17 -6.24
N ILE A 138 -7.12 6.51 -4.95
CA ILE A 138 -5.86 7.00 -4.35
C ILE A 138 -5.08 5.87 -3.68
N PHE A 139 -5.79 4.82 -3.25
CA PHE A 139 -5.22 3.65 -2.59
C PHE A 139 -6.01 2.41 -3.00
N ILE A 140 -5.30 1.29 -2.96
CA ILE A 140 -5.85 -0.03 -3.21
C ILE A 140 -5.77 -0.82 -1.91
N LEU A 141 -6.85 -1.47 -1.54
CA LEU A 141 -6.87 -2.41 -0.43
C LEU A 141 -6.99 -3.82 -0.98
N SER A 142 -6.00 -4.68 -0.73
CA SER A 142 -5.96 -6.06 -1.23
C SER A 142 -5.89 -7.07 -0.09
N TYR A 143 -6.78 -8.06 -0.17
CA TYR A 143 -6.76 -9.28 0.61
C TYR A 143 -6.13 -10.39 -0.21
N VAL A 144 -5.01 -10.91 0.28
CA VAL A 144 -4.29 -12.02 -0.35
C VAL A 144 -4.10 -13.11 0.70
N PRO A 145 -4.99 -14.12 0.79
CA PRO A 145 -4.78 -15.26 1.67
C PRO A 145 -3.55 -16.02 1.21
N GLY A 146 -2.62 -16.27 2.11
CA GLY A 146 -1.37 -16.93 1.79
C GLY A 146 -0.71 -17.51 3.03
N TYR A 147 0.49 -18.03 2.83
CA TYR A 147 1.32 -18.57 3.90
C TYR A 147 2.72 -17.99 3.84
N THR A 148 3.45 -18.17 4.92
CA THR A 148 4.90 -18.01 4.91
C THR A 148 5.58 -19.23 5.48
N LEU A 149 6.85 -19.42 5.14
CA LEU A 149 7.69 -20.51 5.60
C LEU A 149 8.93 -19.90 6.25
N VAL A 150 9.18 -20.27 7.49
CA VAL A 150 10.30 -19.78 8.29
C VAL A 150 11.08 -20.94 8.89
N MET A 151 12.37 -20.73 9.10
CA MET A 151 13.18 -21.65 9.87
C MET A 151 12.81 -21.55 11.36
N GLU A 152 12.98 -22.63 12.10
CA GLU A 152 12.74 -22.67 13.54
C GLU A 152 13.62 -21.67 14.30
N SER A 153 14.84 -21.43 13.82
CA SER A 153 15.75 -20.41 14.34
C SER A 153 15.16 -19.00 14.21
N ASP A 154 14.73 -18.62 13.00
CA ASP A 154 14.09 -17.33 12.72
C ASP A 154 12.79 -17.16 13.53
N TYR A 155 11.96 -18.21 13.59
CA TYR A 155 10.73 -18.22 14.37
C TYR A 155 10.98 -17.89 15.85
N ASN A 156 11.96 -18.55 16.46
CA ASN A 156 12.32 -18.28 17.85
C ASN A 156 12.90 -16.86 18.03
N SER A 157 13.71 -16.38 17.09
CA SER A 157 14.21 -15.00 17.11
C SER A 157 13.06 -13.99 17.08
N PHE A 158 12.05 -14.19 16.24
CA PHE A 158 10.88 -13.30 16.19
C PHE A 158 10.11 -13.30 17.51
N LEU A 159 9.97 -14.46 18.16
CA LEU A 159 9.33 -14.55 19.48
C LEU A 159 10.15 -13.82 20.56
N GLU A 160 11.48 -13.94 20.55
CA GLU A 160 12.38 -13.21 21.45
C GLU A 160 12.31 -11.69 21.25
N ASP A 161 12.16 -11.24 20.01
CA ASP A 161 11.96 -9.83 19.64
C ASP A 161 10.55 -9.29 19.99
N GLY A 162 9.66 -10.14 20.54
CA GLY A 162 8.33 -9.77 21.00
C GLY A 162 7.26 -9.77 19.90
N PHE A 163 7.51 -10.43 18.77
CA PHE A 163 6.50 -10.68 17.75
C PHE A 163 5.73 -11.98 18.03
N GLU A 164 4.49 -12.02 17.55
CA GLU A 164 3.61 -13.18 17.59
C GLU A 164 3.07 -13.52 16.19
N PHE A 165 2.59 -14.74 16.04
CA PHE A 165 1.94 -15.26 14.85
C PHE A 165 0.60 -15.90 15.24
N ASP A 166 -0.45 -15.69 14.44
CA ASP A 166 -1.79 -16.17 14.78
C ASP A 166 -1.91 -17.71 14.68
N ARG A 167 -1.57 -18.26 13.50
CA ARG A 167 -1.60 -19.71 13.25
C ARG A 167 -0.23 -20.22 12.88
N VAL A 168 0.25 -21.23 13.60
CA VAL A 168 1.55 -21.86 13.37
C VAL A 168 1.38 -23.34 13.07
N HIS A 169 2.01 -23.80 11.99
CA HIS A 169 2.04 -25.19 11.57
C HIS A 169 3.49 -25.68 11.49
N PHE A 170 3.83 -26.74 12.21
CA PHE A 170 5.14 -27.36 12.10
C PHE A 170 5.13 -28.43 11.01
N ILE A 171 6.15 -28.45 10.15
CA ILE A 171 6.22 -29.39 9.01
C ILE A 171 6.23 -30.87 9.45
N ASN A 172 6.81 -31.17 10.62
CA ASN A 172 6.85 -32.51 11.18
C ASN A 172 5.46 -33.06 11.59
N ALA A 173 4.47 -32.20 11.80
CA ALA A 173 3.10 -32.55 12.18
C ALA A 173 2.07 -31.93 11.23
N PHE A 174 2.43 -31.83 9.94
CA PHE A 174 1.63 -31.13 8.93
C PHE A 174 0.31 -31.84 8.62
N SER A 175 -0.79 -31.11 8.73
CA SER A 175 -2.12 -31.54 8.30
C SER A 175 -2.60 -30.69 7.12
N PRO A 176 -2.66 -31.24 5.89
CA PRO A 176 -3.05 -30.49 4.70
C PRO A 176 -4.42 -29.81 4.81
N GLY A 177 -5.43 -30.53 5.30
CA GLY A 177 -6.79 -30.01 5.39
C GLY A 177 -6.90 -28.83 6.37
N ARG A 178 -6.22 -28.93 7.52
CA ARG A 178 -6.18 -27.84 8.51
C ARG A 178 -5.43 -26.63 7.97
N PHE A 179 -4.27 -26.83 7.33
CA PHE A 179 -3.49 -25.77 6.72
C PHE A 179 -4.29 -25.01 5.65
N VAL A 180 -4.91 -25.73 4.71
CA VAL A 180 -5.75 -25.14 3.66
C VAL A 180 -6.91 -24.35 4.27
N SER A 181 -7.58 -24.91 5.28
CA SER A 181 -8.66 -24.22 6.00
C SER A 181 -8.17 -22.93 6.67
N ASP A 182 -7.01 -22.94 7.32
CA ASP A 182 -6.44 -21.76 7.99
C ASP A 182 -6.02 -20.68 6.98
N VAL A 183 -5.48 -21.05 5.82
CA VAL A 183 -5.16 -20.12 4.71
C VAL A 183 -6.43 -19.42 4.22
N PHE A 184 -7.45 -20.19 3.84
CA PHE A 184 -8.64 -19.63 3.17
C PHE A 184 -9.67 -19.02 4.13
N SER A 185 -9.58 -19.30 5.42
CA SER A 185 -10.28 -18.52 6.46
C SER A 185 -9.64 -17.16 6.72
N GLY A 186 -8.44 -16.92 6.17
CA GLY A 186 -7.70 -15.67 6.37
C GLY A 186 -7.09 -15.58 7.76
N ALA A 187 -6.59 -16.69 8.30
CA ALA A 187 -5.87 -16.73 9.57
C ALA A 187 -4.35 -16.57 9.42
N GLY A 188 -3.87 -16.35 8.19
CA GLY A 188 -2.46 -16.10 7.86
C GLY A 188 -1.48 -17.12 8.46
N PRO A 189 -1.54 -18.42 8.11
CA PRO A 189 -0.71 -19.43 8.75
C PRO A 189 0.77 -19.32 8.39
N VAL A 190 1.60 -19.49 9.41
CA VAL A 190 3.06 -19.58 9.33
C VAL A 190 3.49 -21.02 9.46
N VAL A 191 4.33 -21.48 8.53
CA VAL A 191 4.87 -22.83 8.49
C VAL A 191 6.30 -22.82 9.02
N VAL A 192 6.56 -23.59 10.06
CA VAL A 192 7.90 -23.67 10.70
C VAL A 192 8.61 -24.94 10.24
N LEU A 193 9.81 -24.76 9.68
CA LEU A 193 10.71 -25.81 9.24
C LEU A 193 11.85 -25.97 10.26
N ARG A 194 12.07 -27.20 10.73
CA ARG A 194 13.20 -27.52 11.61
C ARG A 194 14.51 -27.49 10.84
N GLU A 195 15.58 -27.01 11.47
CA GLU A 195 16.92 -27.00 10.88
C GLU A 195 17.34 -28.38 10.38
N GLY A 196 17.89 -28.43 9.16
CA GLY A 196 18.34 -29.67 8.53
C GLY A 196 17.23 -30.62 8.06
N THR A 197 15.96 -30.22 8.14
CA THR A 197 14.84 -31.00 7.59
C THR A 197 14.44 -30.51 6.21
N SER A 198 14.07 -31.43 5.32
CA SER A 198 13.53 -31.10 4.00
C SER A 198 12.04 -30.76 4.09
N VAL A 199 11.58 -29.84 3.25
CA VAL A 199 10.14 -29.56 3.08
C VAL A 199 9.43 -30.83 2.61
N SER A 200 8.35 -31.20 3.30
CA SER A 200 7.57 -32.40 2.97
C SER A 200 6.98 -32.33 1.56
N GLN A 201 7.06 -33.41 0.78
CA GLN A 201 6.41 -33.48 -0.55
C GLN A 201 4.90 -33.26 -0.46
N LEU A 202 4.27 -33.73 0.62
CA LEU A 202 2.85 -33.52 0.88
C LEU A 202 2.51 -32.02 0.99
N PHE A 203 3.40 -31.24 1.61
CA PHE A 203 3.24 -29.79 1.72
C PHE A 203 3.30 -29.12 0.34
N LEU A 204 4.34 -29.43 -0.44
CA LEU A 204 4.52 -28.88 -1.79
C LEU A 204 3.32 -29.18 -2.70
N GLN A 205 2.88 -30.45 -2.72
CA GLN A 205 1.70 -30.87 -3.48
C GLN A 205 0.42 -30.14 -3.02
N THR A 206 0.29 -29.85 -1.72
CA THR A 206 -0.86 -29.13 -1.18
C THR A 206 -0.86 -27.67 -1.65
N VAL A 207 0.28 -26.98 -1.52
CA VAL A 207 0.42 -25.58 -1.95
C VAL A 207 0.18 -25.45 -3.45
N GLU A 208 0.75 -26.34 -4.26
CA GLU A 208 0.56 -26.35 -5.72
C GLU A 208 -0.90 -26.63 -6.11
N ARG A 209 -1.51 -27.67 -5.52
CA ARG A 209 -2.89 -28.08 -5.83
C ARG A 209 -3.90 -26.97 -5.57
N TYR A 210 -3.73 -26.21 -4.50
CA TYR A 210 -4.62 -25.11 -4.13
C TYR A 210 -4.12 -23.75 -4.60
N SER A 211 -2.98 -23.71 -5.31
CA SER A 211 -2.35 -22.47 -5.80
C SER A 211 -2.19 -21.42 -4.71
N ILE A 212 -1.75 -21.84 -3.51
CA ILE A 212 -1.65 -20.95 -2.36
C ILE A 212 -0.40 -20.07 -2.52
N PRO A 213 -0.52 -18.73 -2.48
CA PRO A 213 0.62 -17.85 -2.63
C PRO A 213 1.53 -17.88 -1.40
N PHE A 214 2.83 -17.88 -1.67
CA PHE A 214 3.85 -17.59 -0.66
C PHE A 214 3.96 -16.09 -0.48
N LEU A 215 3.89 -15.63 0.77
CA LEU A 215 3.98 -14.23 1.14
C LEU A 215 5.19 -13.98 2.07
N PRO A 216 5.87 -12.83 1.96
CA PRO A 216 6.97 -12.47 2.85
C PRO A 216 6.53 -12.44 4.32
N VAL A 217 7.38 -12.96 5.22
CA VAL A 217 7.13 -13.08 6.68
C VAL A 217 6.59 -11.80 7.32
N ARG A 218 7.06 -10.64 6.88
CA ARG A 218 6.59 -9.33 7.33
C ARG A 218 5.07 -9.13 7.28
N HIS A 219 4.35 -9.84 6.41
CA HIS A 219 2.88 -9.78 6.32
C HIS A 219 2.17 -10.47 7.49
N PHE A 220 2.90 -11.27 8.26
CA PHE A 220 2.37 -12.13 9.32
C PHE A 220 2.84 -11.74 10.71
N LEU A 221 3.81 -10.80 10.83
CA LEU A 221 4.35 -10.36 12.11
C LEU A 221 3.33 -9.51 12.87
N ILE A 222 2.90 -9.99 14.03
CA ILE A 222 2.01 -9.27 14.94
C ILE A 222 2.86 -8.76 16.10
N ARG A 223 2.80 -7.46 16.40
CA ARG A 223 3.47 -6.88 17.57
C ARG A 223 2.43 -6.56 18.64
N LYS A 224 2.62 -7.05 19.86
CA LYS A 224 1.81 -6.66 21.03
C LYS A 224 2.26 -5.35 21.63
#